data_AF-X1K5R3-F1
#
_entry.id   AF-X1K5R3-F1
#
_cell.length_a   1.000
_cell.length_b   1.000
_cell.length_c   1.000
_cell.angle_alpha   90.00
_cell.angle_beta   90.00
_cell.angle_gamma   90.00
#
_symmetry.space_group_name_H-M   'P 1'
#
loop_
_entity.id
_entity.type
_entity.pdbx_description
1 polymer ?
#
loop_
_entity_poly.entity_id
_entity_poly.type
_entity_poly.pdbx_seq_one_letter_code
_entity_poly.pdbx_strand_id
1 'polypeptide(L)'
;MKHHYEDIRTKINEEPQWWDEHAVPRYCRFSPRETANIYARQVVLYEIACQNCGHRFKVCESWTPYDSHRKSLVEDAKAGRLHYGDPPNINCCPSGPTMNSEFIKVLEIWQYEREQF
;
A
#
# COMPACT_ATOMS: atom_id res chain seq x y z
N MET A 1 1.92 11.26 -8.97
CA MET A 1 2.33 10.20 -9.90
C MET A 1 3.36 9.29 -9.24
N LYS A 2 3.08 7.98 -9.17
CA LYS A 2 4.01 6.95 -8.67
C LYS A 2 4.99 6.50 -9.79
N HIS A 3 6.13 5.93 -9.40
CA HIS A 3 7.13 5.42 -10.36
C HIS A 3 6.64 4.11 -11.03
N HIS A 4 7.00 3.87 -12.30
CA HIS A 4 6.50 2.71 -13.06
C HIS A 4 7.24 1.39 -12.75
N TYR A 5 8.48 1.49 -12.27
CA TYR A 5 9.37 0.36 -11.92
C TYR A 5 9.50 -0.67 -13.06
N GLU A 6 9.55 -0.21 -14.32
CA GLU A 6 9.66 -1.08 -15.51
C GLU A 6 10.92 -1.93 -15.49
N ASP A 7 12.02 -1.36 -14.99
CA ASP A 7 13.33 -1.97 -14.85
C ASP A 7 13.32 -3.21 -13.93
N ILE A 8 12.40 -3.25 -12.97
CA ILE A 8 12.16 -4.39 -12.09
C ILE A 8 11.07 -5.29 -12.68
N ARG A 9 9.93 -4.73 -13.08
CA ARG A 9 8.75 -5.50 -13.53
C ARG A 9 9.01 -6.34 -14.76
N THR A 10 9.82 -5.86 -15.69
CA THR A 10 10.17 -6.61 -16.91
C THR A 10 11.10 -7.78 -16.66
N LYS A 11 11.72 -7.89 -15.47
CA LYS A 11 12.64 -8.97 -15.11
C LYS A 11 11.98 -10.14 -14.39
N ILE A 12 10.72 -10.01 -13.98
CA ILE A 12 9.99 -11.02 -13.22
C ILE A 12 8.71 -11.35 -13.99
N ASN A 13 8.55 -12.60 -14.41
CA ASN A 13 7.44 -13.05 -15.26
C ASN A 13 6.09 -13.22 -14.52
N GLU A 14 5.99 -12.72 -13.31
CA GLU A 14 4.80 -12.80 -12.46
C GLU A 14 4.32 -11.37 -12.18
N GLU A 15 3.05 -11.20 -11.83
CA GLU A 15 2.56 -9.90 -11.36
C GLU A 15 2.93 -9.69 -9.88
N PRO A 16 3.16 -8.43 -9.43
CA PRO A 16 3.36 -8.13 -8.02
C PRO A 16 2.16 -8.60 -7.19
N GLN A 17 2.44 -9.27 -6.07
CA GLN A 17 1.41 -9.75 -5.16
C GLN A 17 0.80 -8.61 -4.33
N TRP A 18 1.59 -7.56 -4.05
CA TRP A 18 1.18 -6.35 -3.36
C TRP A 18 2.17 -5.21 -3.61
N TRP A 19 1.83 -4.01 -3.15
CA TRP A 19 2.61 -2.78 -3.32
C TRP A 19 2.77 -2.06 -1.99
N ASP A 20 3.94 -1.51 -1.71
CA ASP A 20 4.18 -0.73 -0.48
C ASP A 20 3.64 0.71 -0.57
N GLU A 21 3.80 1.51 0.47
CA GLU A 21 3.32 2.90 0.56
C GLU A 21 3.88 3.82 -0.54
N HIS A 22 5.01 3.45 -1.14
CA HIS A 22 5.67 4.16 -2.23
C HIS A 22 5.34 3.59 -3.62
N ALA A 23 4.43 2.61 -3.67
CA ALA A 23 4.10 1.84 -4.86
C ALA A 23 5.30 1.10 -5.45
N VAL A 24 6.20 0.59 -4.60
CA VAL A 24 7.21 -0.37 -5.04
C VAL A 24 6.54 -1.76 -5.12
N PRO A 25 6.71 -2.50 -6.24
CA PRO A 25 6.13 -3.83 -6.39
C PRO A 25 6.79 -4.84 -5.45
N ARG A 26 5.99 -5.74 -4.87
CA ARG A 26 6.46 -6.85 -4.03
C ARG A 26 5.95 -8.17 -4.58
N TYR A 27 6.89 -9.07 -4.88
CA TYR A 27 6.65 -10.37 -5.52
C TYR A 27 6.56 -11.54 -4.52
N CYS A 28 6.75 -11.25 -3.24
CA CYS A 28 6.61 -12.22 -2.16
C CYS A 28 5.19 -12.19 -1.56
N ARG A 29 4.84 -13.25 -0.84
CA ARG A 29 3.65 -13.24 0.02
C ARG A 29 3.76 -12.09 1.02
N PHE A 30 2.63 -11.42 1.27
CA PHE A 30 2.59 -10.32 2.24
C PHE A 30 3.07 -10.77 3.64
N SER A 31 3.88 -9.91 4.25
CA SER A 31 4.31 -9.99 5.63
C SER A 31 4.49 -8.54 6.13
N PRO A 32 4.01 -8.20 7.33
CA PRO A 32 4.18 -6.87 7.91
C PRO A 32 5.65 -6.54 8.23
N ARG A 33 6.57 -7.49 8.06
CA ARG A 33 8.03 -7.28 8.20
C ARG A 33 8.72 -6.90 6.88
N GLU A 34 8.02 -7.02 5.75
CA GLU A 34 8.54 -6.73 4.40
C GLU A 34 8.12 -5.33 3.89
N THR A 35 7.45 -4.55 4.75
CA THR A 35 7.10 -3.14 4.49
C THR A 35 8.36 -2.29 4.32
N ALA A 36 8.28 -1.20 3.56
CA ALA A 36 9.41 -0.30 3.36
C ALA A 36 9.93 0.29 4.67
N ASN A 37 9.04 0.49 5.64
CA ASN A 37 9.35 1.04 6.95
C ASN A 37 9.70 -0.04 7.97
N ILE A 38 11.00 -0.20 8.27
CA ILE A 38 11.50 -1.16 9.27
C ILE A 38 11.15 -0.79 10.72
N TYR A 39 10.69 0.43 10.97
CA TYR A 39 10.27 0.91 12.29
C TYR A 39 8.74 0.93 12.45
N ALA A 40 8.01 0.36 11.49
CA ALA A 40 6.56 0.31 11.50
C ALA A 40 6.05 -0.33 12.79
N ARG A 41 5.14 0.36 13.47
CA ARG A 41 4.40 -0.17 14.62
C ARG A 41 3.01 -0.64 14.27
N GLN A 42 2.46 -0.08 13.20
CA GLN A 42 1.19 -0.49 12.63
C GLN A 42 1.40 -0.68 11.14
N VAL A 43 0.80 -1.72 10.60
CA VAL A 43 0.84 -2.04 9.18
C VAL A 43 -0.55 -2.48 8.77
N VAL A 44 -1.03 -1.97 7.64
CA VAL A 44 -2.33 -2.36 7.09
C VAL A 44 -2.16 -2.74 5.63
N LEU A 45 -2.58 -3.97 5.29
CA LEU A 45 -2.76 -4.41 3.92
C LEU A 45 -4.23 -4.22 3.55
N TYR A 46 -4.49 -3.56 2.44
CA TYR A 46 -5.86 -3.30 1.98
C TYR A 46 -5.95 -3.28 0.46
N GLU A 47 -7.17 -3.37 -0.05
CA GLU A 47 -7.48 -3.36 -1.48
C GLU A 47 -7.97 -1.97 -1.88
N ILE A 48 -7.42 -1.47 -2.99
CA ILE A 48 -7.86 -0.24 -3.66
C ILE A 48 -8.25 -0.56 -5.11
N ALA A 49 -8.99 0.34 -5.75
CA ALA A 49 -9.23 0.29 -7.19
C ALA A 49 -8.87 1.62 -7.85
N CYS A 50 -8.36 1.59 -9.09
CA CYS A 50 -8.24 2.80 -9.89
C CYS A 50 -9.63 3.38 -10.15
N GLN A 51 -9.86 4.66 -9.81
CA GLN A 51 -11.18 5.30 -9.99
C GLN A 51 -11.67 5.33 -11.45
N ASN A 52 -10.76 5.19 -12.43
CA ASN A 52 -11.10 5.26 -13.85
C ASN A 52 -11.41 3.88 -14.46
N CYS A 53 -10.54 2.88 -14.26
CA CYS A 53 -10.70 1.56 -14.89
C CYS A 53 -11.11 0.44 -13.92
N GLY A 54 -11.19 0.71 -12.62
CA GLY A 54 -11.55 -0.26 -11.59
C GLY A 54 -10.51 -1.36 -11.36
N HIS A 55 -9.31 -1.28 -11.97
CA HIS A 55 -8.25 -2.25 -11.72
C HIS A 55 -7.87 -2.25 -10.24
N ARG A 56 -7.83 -3.44 -9.63
CA ARG A 56 -7.66 -3.62 -8.19
C ARG A 56 -6.20 -3.87 -7.82
N PHE A 57 -5.77 -3.29 -6.72
CA PHE A 57 -4.43 -3.45 -6.19
C PHE A 57 -4.50 -3.81 -4.72
N LYS A 58 -3.62 -4.71 -4.27
CA LYS A 58 -3.32 -4.88 -2.85
C LYS A 58 -2.19 -3.92 -2.50
N VAL A 59 -2.45 -3.00 -1.59
CA VAL A 59 -1.50 -1.98 -1.15
C VAL A 59 -1.30 -2.05 0.34
N CYS A 60 -0.12 -1.65 0.77
CA CYS A 60 0.26 -1.58 2.17
C CYS A 60 0.53 -0.12 2.55
N GLU A 61 0.10 0.25 3.75
CA GLU A 61 0.61 1.43 4.45
C GLU A 61 1.18 1.02 5.80
N SER A 62 2.17 1.78 6.26
CA SER A 62 2.83 1.60 7.54
C SER A 62 2.73 2.88 8.36
N TRP A 63 2.82 2.75 9.68
CA TRP A 63 2.77 3.90 10.59
C TRP A 63 3.72 3.74 11.77
N THR A 64 4.25 4.85 12.23
CA THR A 64 5.09 4.97 13.43
C THR A 64 4.58 6.12 14.31
N PRO A 65 4.94 6.17 15.60
CA PRO A 65 4.59 7.30 16.47
C PRO A 65 5.11 8.67 16.02
N TYR A 66 6.02 8.70 15.04
CA TYR A 66 6.60 9.93 14.49
C TYR A 66 5.90 10.39 13.20
N ASP A 67 4.84 9.71 12.77
CA ASP A 67 4.01 10.14 11.65
C ASP A 67 3.32 11.48 11.99
N SER A 68 3.54 12.49 11.15
CA SER A 68 3.00 13.84 11.33
C SER A 68 1.59 14.02 10.76
N HIS A 69 1.13 13.09 9.93
CA HIS A 69 -0.13 13.19 9.18
C HIS A 69 -1.25 12.38 9.85
N ARG A 70 -0.90 11.29 10.52
CA ARG A 70 -1.86 10.34 11.11
C ARG A 70 -1.56 10.05 12.56
N LYS A 71 -2.62 10.00 13.39
CA LYS A 71 -2.51 9.57 14.79
C LYS A 71 -2.42 8.06 14.95
N SER A 72 -3.12 7.31 14.10
CA SER A 72 -3.17 5.85 14.15
C SER A 72 -3.71 5.30 12.83
N LEU A 73 -2.90 4.48 12.15
CA LEU A 73 -3.29 3.82 10.91
C LEU A 73 -4.37 2.77 11.15
N VAL A 74 -4.33 2.07 12.30
CA VAL A 74 -5.35 1.09 12.68
C VAL A 74 -6.73 1.74 12.86
N GLU A 75 -6.77 2.94 13.46
CA GLU A 75 -8.03 3.67 13.63
C GLU A 75 -8.60 4.14 12.29
N ASP A 76 -7.74 4.63 11.39
CA ASP A 76 -8.16 5.00 10.04
C ASP A 76 -8.66 3.79 9.24
N ALA A 77 -8.00 2.64 9.35
CA ALA A 77 -8.43 1.39 8.74
C ALA A 77 -9.81 0.96 9.22
N LYS A 78 -10.03 0.94 10.54
CA LYS A 78 -11.33 0.58 11.13
C LYS A 78 -12.45 1.55 10.77
N ALA A 79 -12.11 2.81 10.52
CA ALA A 79 -13.07 3.85 10.14
C ALA A 79 -13.26 4.00 8.63
N GLY A 80 -12.57 3.20 7.80
CA GLY A 80 -12.65 3.32 6.34
C GLY A 80 -12.06 4.62 5.78
N ARG A 81 -11.10 5.22 6.49
CA ARG A 81 -10.43 6.49 6.11
C ARG A 81 -9.05 6.30 5.49
N LEU A 82 -8.76 5.09 5.00
CA LEU A 82 -7.51 4.83 4.28
C LEU A 82 -7.56 5.49 2.91
N HIS A 83 -6.43 6.07 2.51
CA HIS A 83 -6.31 6.81 1.26
C HIS A 83 -4.88 6.66 0.75
N TYR A 84 -4.72 5.94 -0.35
CA TYR A 84 -3.41 5.62 -0.92
C TYR A 84 -2.90 6.70 -1.88
N GLY A 85 -3.81 7.58 -2.34
CA GLY A 85 -3.55 8.51 -3.43
C GLY A 85 -3.61 7.81 -4.79
N ASP A 86 -2.65 8.13 -5.66
CA ASP A 86 -2.59 7.54 -7.01
C ASP A 86 -2.35 6.02 -6.94
N PRO A 87 -3.01 5.20 -7.78
CA PRO A 87 -2.76 3.77 -7.82
C PRO A 87 -1.33 3.47 -8.29
N PRO A 88 -0.80 2.26 -8.03
CA PRO A 88 0.46 1.81 -8.60
C PRO A 88 0.50 2.05 -10.11
N ASN A 89 1.58 2.69 -10.56
CA ASN A 89 1.76 3.07 -11.96
C ASN A 89 2.18 1.85 -12.77
N ILE A 90 1.21 1.05 -13.17
CA ILE A 90 1.43 -0.13 -14.02
C ILE A 90 0.89 -0.01 -15.43
N ASN A 91 0.51 1.21 -15.83
CA ASN A 91 -0.30 1.46 -17.03
C ASN A 91 -1.61 0.65 -17.05
N CYS A 92 -2.28 0.53 -15.90
CA CYS A 92 -3.59 -0.13 -15.81
C CYS A 92 -4.67 0.56 -16.68
N CYS A 93 -4.50 1.85 -16.96
CA CYS A 93 -5.18 2.61 -18.01
C CYS A 93 -4.38 3.90 -18.32
N PRO A 94 -4.65 4.60 -19.44
CA PRO A 94 -3.90 5.82 -19.82
C PRO A 94 -3.90 6.92 -18.75
N SER A 95 -5.00 7.05 -18.00
CA SER A 95 -5.14 8.04 -16.92
C SER A 95 -4.63 7.53 -15.57
N GLY A 96 -4.42 6.22 -15.40
CA GLY A 96 -4.07 5.60 -14.12
C GLY A 96 -2.96 6.33 -13.33
N PRO A 97 -1.83 6.73 -13.95
CA PRO A 97 -0.72 7.39 -13.27
C PRO A 97 -1.04 8.77 -12.67
N THR A 98 -2.16 9.39 -13.07
CA THR A 98 -2.59 10.74 -12.66
C THR A 98 -3.94 10.76 -11.95
N MET A 99 -4.56 9.59 -11.75
CA MET A 99 -5.87 9.46 -11.10
C MET A 99 -5.74 9.06 -9.63
N ASN A 100 -6.78 9.32 -8.85
CA ASN A 100 -6.89 8.83 -7.48
C ASN A 100 -7.33 7.35 -7.46
N SER A 101 -7.17 6.71 -6.30
CA SER A 101 -7.68 5.37 -6.04
C SER A 101 -8.81 5.37 -5.02
N GLU A 102 -9.75 4.47 -5.21
CA GLU A 102 -10.89 4.25 -4.32
C GLU A 102 -10.54 3.13 -3.34
N PHE A 103 -10.82 3.35 -2.05
CA PHE A 103 -10.72 2.31 -1.03
C PHE A 103 -11.80 1.25 -1.24
N ILE A 104 -11.41 -0.04 -1.17
CA ILE A 104 -12.33 -1.17 -1.34
C ILE A 104 -12.58 -1.89 -0.02
N LYS A 105 -11.52 -2.42 0.61
CA LYS A 105 -11.61 -3.13 1.90
C LYS A 105 -10.25 -3.32 2.55
N VAL A 106 -10.24 -3.42 3.88
CA VAL A 106 -9.06 -3.90 4.63
C VAL A 106 -8.93 -5.42 4.46
N LEU A 107 -7.70 -5.90 4.26
CA LEU A 107 -7.38 -7.33 4.17
C LEU A 107 -6.74 -7.83 5.47
N GLU A 108 -5.74 -7.12 5.98
CA GLU A 108 -5.03 -7.48 7.20
C GLU A 108 -4.64 -6.23 8.00
N ILE A 109 -4.70 -6.32 9.33
CA ILE A 109 -4.22 -5.28 10.26
C ILE A 109 -3.19 -5.92 11.18
N TRP A 110 -2.04 -5.29 11.28
CA TRP A 110 -0.94 -5.70 12.15
C TRP A 110 -0.56 -4.55 13.08
N GLN A 111 -0.39 -4.87 14.36
CA GLN A 111 0.06 -3.92 15.37
C GLN A 111 1.08 -4.61 16.26
N TYR A 112 2.25 -4.00 16.38
CA TYR A 112 3.30 -4.48 17.26
C TYR A 112 3.12 -3.81 18.63
N GLU A 113 3.01 -4.64 19.67
CA GLU A 113 3.06 -4.15 21.05
C GLU A 113 4.48 -3.66 21.36
N ARG A 114 4.58 -2.58 22.14
CA ARG A 114 5.88 -2.19 22.70
C ARG A 114 6.25 -3.23 23.75
N GLU A 115 7.38 -3.89 23.58
CA GLU A 115 8.12 -4.35 24.75
C GLU A 115 8.49 -3.10 25.56
N GLN A 116 8.00 -3.03 26.80
CA GLN A 116 8.43 -2.03 27.76
C GLN A 116 9.87 -2.39 28.13
N PHE A 117 10.85 -1.66 27.58
CA PHE A 117 12.21 -1.66 28.08
C PHE A 117 12.32 -0.76 29.31
#